data_AF-A0A6A1QAE9-F1
#
_entry.id   AF-A0A6A1QAE9-F1
#
_cell.length_a   1.000
_cell.length_b   1.000
_cell.length_c   1.000
_cell.angle_alpha   90.00
_cell.angle_beta   90.00
_cell.angle_gamma   90.00
#
_symmetry.space_group_name_H-M   'P 1'
#
loop_
_entity.id
_entity.type
_entity.pdbx_description
1 polymer ?
#
loop_
_entity_poly.entity_id
_entity_poly.type
_entity_poly.pdbx_seq_one_letter_code
_entity_poly.pdbx_strand_id
1 'polypeptide(L)'
;MNNRREDMEIASHYRHLLHELNEQRQHGVLCDVCVVVEGKVFKAHKNVLLGSSRYFKTLYCQVQKASDQATVTHLDIVTAQGFKAIIDFMYSAHLALTSRNVIEVMSAASFLQMTDIVQACHDFIKAALDISIKPDASDELSEFEGGSSYGKEDQEPKADGPDDLPSQPLWPGDVGCGPL
;
A
#
# COMPACT_ATOMS: atom_id res chain seq x y z
N MET A 1 3.97 -37.40 -42.02
CA MET A 1 5.13 -36.82 -41.30
C MET A 1 4.57 -36.12 -40.07
N ASN A 2 4.68 -36.74 -38.88
CA ASN A 2 4.15 -36.15 -37.65
C ASN A 2 5.10 -35.06 -37.18
N ASN A 3 4.61 -33.82 -37.13
CA ASN A 3 5.36 -32.66 -36.67
C ASN A 3 5.34 -32.65 -35.13
N ARG A 4 6.33 -33.30 -34.50
CA ARG A 4 6.45 -33.33 -33.04
C ARG A 4 6.92 -31.94 -32.58
N ARG A 5 6.09 -31.22 -31.82
CA ARG A 5 6.49 -30.02 -31.08
C ARG A 5 6.81 -30.42 -29.64
N GLU A 6 7.94 -29.96 -29.14
CA GLU A 6 8.36 -30.12 -27.75
C GLU A 6 8.48 -28.70 -27.17
N ASP A 7 7.57 -28.35 -26.26
CA ASP A 7 7.59 -27.07 -25.57
C ASP A 7 8.54 -27.16 -24.37
N MET A 8 9.49 -26.23 -24.27
CA MET A 8 10.48 -26.16 -23.18
C MET A 8 10.34 -24.85 -22.41
N GLU A 9 10.12 -24.94 -21.10
CA GLU A 9 10.06 -23.81 -20.18
C GLU A 9 11.09 -23.99 -19.06
N ILE A 10 11.96 -22.99 -18.86
CA ILE A 10 12.98 -23.01 -17.80
C ILE A 10 12.56 -22.02 -16.71
N ALA A 11 11.92 -22.54 -15.66
CA ALA A 11 11.42 -21.72 -14.55
C ALA A 11 12.51 -20.96 -13.78
N SER A 12 13.80 -21.33 -13.86
CA SER A 12 14.87 -20.55 -13.21
C SER A 12 15.30 -19.32 -14.02
N HIS A 13 14.91 -19.24 -15.29
CA HIS A 13 15.39 -18.21 -16.21
C HIS A 13 15.05 -16.79 -15.74
N TYR A 14 13.82 -16.55 -15.27
CA TYR A 14 13.41 -15.23 -14.78
C TYR A 14 14.19 -14.79 -13.54
N ARG A 15 14.53 -15.72 -12.64
CA ARG A 15 15.33 -15.42 -11.44
C ARG A 15 16.75 -15.00 -11.82
N HIS A 16 17.39 -15.76 -12.71
CA HIS A 16 18.74 -15.44 -13.17
C HIS A 16 18.78 -14.12 -13.94
N LEU A 17 17.81 -13.88 -14.82
CA LEU A 17 17.69 -12.63 -15.57
C LEU A 17 17.54 -11.43 -14.61
N LEU A 18 16.66 -11.55 -13.62
CA LEU A 18 16.41 -10.47 -12.68
C LEU A 18 17.63 -10.17 -11.80
N HIS A 19 18.35 -11.22 -11.38
CA HIS A 19 19.62 -11.09 -10.70
C HIS A 19 20.66 -10.34 -11.54
N GLU A 20 20.83 -10.72 -12.81
CA GLU A 20 21.77 -10.05 -13.73
C GLU A 20 21.40 -8.58 -13.96
N LEU A 21 20.11 -8.27 -14.12
CA LEU A 21 19.64 -6.89 -14.23
C LEU A 21 19.93 -6.08 -12.96
N ASN A 22 19.87 -6.71 -11.78
CA ASN A 22 20.22 -6.07 -10.52
C ASN A 22 21.72 -5.78 -10.40
N GLU A 23 22.57 -6.69 -10.88
CA GLU A 23 24.02 -6.46 -10.94
C GLU A 23 24.34 -5.30 -11.89
N GLN A 24 23.73 -5.26 -13.07
CA GLN A 24 23.90 -4.14 -14.02
C GLN A 24 23.49 -2.81 -13.39
N ARG A 25 22.33 -2.78 -12.71
CA ARG A 25 21.83 -1.59 -12.00
C ARG A 25 22.84 -1.07 -10.98
N GLN A 26 23.38 -1.95 -10.13
CA GLN A 26 24.33 -1.60 -9.08
C GLN A 26 25.64 -1.04 -9.64
N HIS A 27 26.10 -1.58 -10.77
CA HIS A 27 27.30 -1.10 -11.47
C HIS A 27 27.02 0.09 -12.42
N GLY A 28 25.75 0.48 -12.58
CA GLY A 28 25.34 1.55 -13.49
C GLY A 28 25.49 1.21 -14.98
N VAL A 29 25.54 -0.07 -15.31
CA VAL A 29 25.64 -0.58 -16.68
C VAL A 29 24.27 -0.52 -17.33
N LEU A 30 24.17 0.06 -18.53
CA LEU A 30 22.92 0.20 -19.31
C LEU A 30 21.78 1.00 -18.62
N CYS A 31 22.03 1.61 -17.47
CA CYS A 31 21.06 2.48 -16.81
C CYS A 31 20.78 3.74 -17.65
N ASP A 32 19.53 3.89 -18.08
CA ASP A 32 19.03 4.97 -18.93
C ASP A 32 18.14 5.98 -18.18
N VAL A 33 18.00 5.79 -16.86
CA VAL A 33 17.25 6.67 -15.97
C VAL A 33 17.88 6.79 -14.59
N CYS A 34 17.80 7.99 -14.02
CA CYS A 34 18.15 8.33 -12.65
C CYS A 34 16.90 8.83 -11.91
N VAL A 35 16.48 8.12 -10.88
CA VAL A 35 15.38 8.54 -10.01
C VAL A 35 15.96 9.25 -8.79
N VAL A 36 15.54 10.48 -8.54
CA VAL A 36 15.98 11.30 -7.42
C VAL A 36 14.88 11.34 -6.36
N VAL A 37 15.21 10.90 -5.15
CA VAL A 37 14.29 10.84 -4.01
C VAL A 37 15.01 11.37 -2.78
N GLU A 38 14.50 12.44 -2.16
CA GLU A 38 15.14 13.12 -1.02
C GLU A 38 16.64 13.43 -1.27
N GLY A 39 16.96 13.88 -2.49
CA GLY A 39 18.34 14.18 -2.91
C GLY A 39 19.24 12.96 -3.17
N LYS A 40 18.76 11.73 -2.92
CA LYS A 40 19.48 10.49 -3.26
C LYS A 40 19.17 10.06 -4.69
N VAL A 41 20.21 9.64 -5.40
CA VAL A 41 20.11 9.22 -6.81
C VAL A 41 20.10 7.70 -6.90
N PHE A 42 19.08 7.17 -7.57
CA PHE A 42 18.90 5.75 -7.86
C PHE A 42 18.98 5.54 -9.37
N LYS A 43 20.07 4.90 -9.84
CA LYS A 43 20.19 4.48 -11.23
C LYS A 43 19.28 3.28 -11.48
N ALA A 44 18.63 3.24 -12.64
CA ALA A 44 17.77 2.13 -13.03
C ALA A 44 17.68 2.01 -14.57
N HIS A 45 17.03 0.93 -15.00
CA HIS A 45 16.59 0.71 -16.37
C HIS A 45 15.10 1.04 -16.50
N LYS A 46 14.73 1.86 -17.48
CA LYS A 46 13.33 2.23 -17.75
C LYS A 46 12.48 0.98 -17.95
N ASN A 47 12.92 0.01 -18.74
CA ASN A 47 12.15 -1.22 -19.02
C ASN A 47 11.71 -1.97 -17.75
N VAL A 48 12.56 -2.08 -16.73
CA VAL A 48 12.22 -2.69 -15.44
C VAL A 48 11.20 -1.84 -14.68
N LEU A 49 11.38 -0.51 -14.67
CA LEU A 49 10.43 0.40 -14.03
C LEU A 49 9.05 0.36 -14.70
N LEU A 50 8.98 0.37 -16.04
CA LEU A 50 7.74 0.27 -16.82
C LEU A 50 7.03 -1.07 -16.61
N GLY A 51 7.81 -2.16 -16.50
CA GLY A 51 7.28 -3.49 -16.25
C GLY A 51 6.69 -3.64 -14.85
N SER A 52 7.22 -2.89 -13.88
CA SER A 52 6.89 -3.05 -12.47
C SER A 52 5.88 -2.02 -11.92
N SER A 53 5.74 -0.86 -12.56
CA SER A 53 4.95 0.26 -12.03
C SER A 53 4.11 0.93 -13.11
N ARG A 54 2.82 1.10 -12.82
CA ARG A 54 1.89 1.83 -13.70
C ARG A 54 2.20 3.32 -13.75
N TYR A 55 2.68 3.92 -12.65
CA TYR A 55 3.15 5.29 -12.62
C TYR A 55 4.28 5.51 -13.63
N PHE A 56 5.35 4.70 -13.57
CA PHE A 56 6.47 4.81 -14.51
C PHE A 56 6.08 4.48 -15.95
N LYS A 57 5.19 3.51 -16.15
CA LYS A 57 4.60 3.25 -17.48
C LYS A 57 3.91 4.48 -18.05
N THR A 58 3.07 5.15 -17.26
CA THR A 58 2.36 6.37 -17.69
C THR A 58 3.35 7.49 -17.96
N LEU A 59 4.29 7.73 -17.03
CA LEU A 59 5.30 8.78 -17.13
C LEU A 59 6.16 8.63 -18.40
N TYR A 60 6.75 7.46 -18.63
CA TYR A 60 7.72 7.28 -19.71
C TYR A 60 7.08 6.98 -21.08
N CYS A 61 5.88 6.38 -21.13
CA CYS A 61 5.18 6.19 -22.40
C CYS A 61 4.52 7.49 -22.91
N GLN A 62 4.12 8.40 -22.02
CA GLN A 62 3.60 9.72 -22.44
C GLN A 62 4.74 10.67 -22.85
N VAL A 63 5.92 10.52 -22.25
CA VAL A 63 7.12 11.31 -22.56
C VAL A 63 7.93 10.64 -23.67
N GLN A 64 7.31 10.36 -24.82
CA GLN A 64 7.99 9.79 -26.01
C GLN A 64 8.86 10.80 -26.78
N LYS A 65 9.15 11.99 -26.22
CA LYS A 65 9.82 13.09 -26.94
C LYS A 65 11.26 13.39 -26.52
N ALA A 66 11.82 12.73 -25.51
CA ALA A 66 13.12 13.13 -24.97
C ALA A 66 14.22 12.13 -25.34
N SER A 67 15.05 12.54 -26.32
CA SER A 67 16.52 12.39 -26.45
C SER A 67 17.19 11.13 -25.89
N ASP A 68 18.21 10.62 -26.60
CA ASP A 68 19.10 9.51 -26.21
C ASP A 68 19.91 9.73 -24.91
N GLN A 69 19.60 10.78 -24.14
CA GLN A 69 20.24 11.09 -22.86
C GLN A 69 19.50 10.45 -21.68
N ALA A 70 20.27 10.10 -20.64
CA ALA A 70 19.75 9.56 -19.39
C ALA A 70 18.69 10.52 -18.80
N THR A 71 17.50 9.98 -18.54
CA THR A 71 16.38 10.78 -18.01
C THR A 71 16.51 10.91 -16.50
N VAL A 72 16.36 12.13 -15.97
CA VAL A 72 16.28 12.36 -14.52
C VAL A 72 14.81 12.51 -14.12
N THR A 73 14.37 11.76 -13.12
CA THR A 73 12.99 11.78 -12.61
C THR A 73 13.00 12.04 -11.12
N HIS A 74 12.22 13.00 -10.66
CA HIS A 74 12.12 13.34 -9.23
C HIS A 74 10.84 12.75 -8.63
N LEU A 75 10.95 12.15 -7.44
CA LEU A 75 9.80 11.70 -6.64
C LEU A 75 9.81 12.46 -5.31
N ASP A 76 9.08 13.58 -5.26
CA ASP A 76 9.18 14.53 -4.14
C ASP A 76 8.39 14.11 -2.90
N ILE A 77 7.40 13.22 -3.05
CA ILE A 77 6.52 12.80 -1.95
C ILE A 77 6.81 11.39 -1.42
N VAL A 78 7.84 10.73 -1.95
CA VAL A 78 8.25 9.39 -1.53
C VAL A 78 9.52 9.52 -0.70
N THR A 79 9.64 8.75 0.38
CA THR A 79 10.89 8.71 1.16
C THR A 79 11.93 7.85 0.46
N ALA A 80 13.21 8.16 0.63
CA ALA A 80 14.27 7.37 0.03
C ALA A 80 14.31 5.93 0.56
N GLN A 81 13.91 5.72 1.82
CA GLN A 81 13.80 4.38 2.41
C GLN A 81 12.69 3.56 1.73
N GLY A 82 11.50 4.15 1.58
CA GLY A 82 10.37 3.51 0.90
C GLY A 82 10.72 3.19 -0.56
N PHE A 83 11.29 4.16 -1.28
CA PHE A 83 11.70 3.94 -2.67
C PHE A 83 12.80 2.89 -2.80
N LYS A 84 13.80 2.87 -1.89
CA LYS A 84 14.87 1.85 -1.89
C LYS A 84 14.30 0.43 -1.75
N ALA A 85 13.34 0.23 -0.85
CA ALA A 85 12.68 -1.06 -0.70
C ALA A 85 11.92 -1.47 -1.98
N ILE A 86 11.22 -0.52 -2.62
CA ILE A 86 10.49 -0.77 -3.85
C ILE A 86 11.41 -1.09 -5.03
N ILE A 87 12.46 -0.29 -5.26
CA ILE A 87 13.38 -0.56 -6.37
C ILE A 87 14.15 -1.86 -6.15
N ASP A 88 14.52 -2.22 -4.92
CA ASP A 88 15.13 -3.51 -4.66
C ASP A 88 14.15 -4.67 -4.91
N PHE A 89 12.87 -4.51 -4.57
CA PHE A 89 11.83 -5.47 -4.94
C PHE A 89 11.70 -5.61 -6.46
N MET A 90 11.69 -4.51 -7.22
CA MET A 90 11.61 -4.55 -8.68
C MET A 90 12.74 -5.37 -9.32
N TYR A 91 13.89 -5.46 -8.66
CA TYR A 91 15.09 -6.16 -9.14
C TYR A 91 15.40 -7.47 -8.39
N SER A 92 14.54 -7.91 -7.47
CA SER A 92 14.73 -9.18 -6.75
C SER A 92 13.47 -10.02 -6.64
N ALA A 93 12.30 -9.45 -6.95
CA ALA A 93 10.98 -9.99 -6.65
C ALA A 93 10.78 -10.36 -5.17
N HIS A 94 11.58 -9.77 -4.27
CA HIS A 94 11.55 -10.03 -2.84
C HIS A 94 11.36 -8.73 -2.07
N LEU A 95 10.38 -8.72 -1.17
CA LEU A 95 10.07 -7.57 -0.31
C LEU A 95 9.89 -8.05 1.12
N ALA A 96 10.75 -7.59 2.01
CA ALA A 96 10.67 -7.86 3.44
C ALA A 96 9.90 -6.73 4.15
N LEU A 97 8.66 -7.02 4.56
CA LEU A 97 7.84 -6.10 5.35
C LEU A 97 8.11 -6.27 6.84
N THR A 98 8.18 -5.14 7.54
CA THR A 98 8.42 -5.05 8.99
C THR A 98 7.58 -3.91 9.55
N SER A 99 7.35 -3.91 10.86
CA SER A 99 6.66 -2.80 11.55
C SER A 99 7.36 -1.45 11.39
N ARG A 100 8.65 -1.44 11.04
CA ARG A 100 9.47 -0.23 10.88
C ARG A 100 9.52 0.33 9.46
N ASN A 101 9.07 -0.42 8.45
CA ASN A 101 9.14 0.01 7.05
C ASN A 101 7.81 -0.06 6.30
N VAL A 102 6.78 -0.72 6.86
CA VAL A 102 5.53 -0.99 6.13
C VAL A 102 4.80 0.28 5.71
N ILE A 103 4.88 1.35 6.51
CA ILE A 103 4.21 2.63 6.22
C ILE A 103 4.88 3.33 5.03
N GLU A 104 6.22 3.41 5.05
CA GLU A 104 7.00 4.02 3.97
C GLU A 104 6.88 3.21 2.68
N VAL A 105 6.92 1.89 2.77
CA VAL A 105 6.73 0.99 1.62
C VAL A 105 5.32 1.12 1.04
N MET A 106 4.29 1.15 1.89
CA MET A 106 2.90 1.33 1.45
C MET A 106 2.70 2.68 0.76
N SER A 107 3.26 3.76 1.31
CA SER A 107 3.20 5.10 0.72
C SER A 107 3.88 5.12 -0.66
N ALA A 108 5.10 4.57 -0.76
CA ALA A 108 5.83 4.47 -2.02
C ALA A 108 5.09 3.61 -3.06
N ALA A 109 4.58 2.45 -2.67
CA ALA A 109 3.83 1.54 -3.53
C ALA A 109 2.53 2.18 -4.04
N SER A 110 1.82 2.91 -3.18
CA SER A 110 0.61 3.64 -3.54
C SER A 110 0.92 4.71 -4.59
N PHE A 111 1.95 5.53 -4.37
CA PHE A 111 2.38 6.54 -5.32
C PHE A 111 2.81 5.94 -6.67
N LEU A 112 3.58 4.85 -6.62
CA LEU A 112 4.06 4.13 -7.80
C LEU A 112 3.00 3.23 -8.43
N GLN A 113 1.77 3.21 -7.90
CA GLN A 113 0.63 2.46 -8.39
C GLN A 113 0.93 0.94 -8.50
N MET A 114 1.50 0.37 -7.44
CA MET A 114 1.83 -1.05 -7.31
C MET A 114 0.83 -1.75 -6.39
N THR A 115 -0.36 -2.06 -6.91
CA THR A 115 -1.51 -2.55 -6.12
C THR A 115 -1.21 -3.80 -5.29
N ASP A 116 -0.48 -4.77 -5.85
CA ASP A 116 -0.16 -6.02 -5.14
C ASP A 116 0.68 -5.77 -3.88
N ILE A 117 1.60 -4.80 -3.93
CA ILE A 117 2.42 -4.41 -2.78
C ILE A 117 1.57 -3.64 -1.76
N VAL A 118 0.68 -2.75 -2.22
CA VAL A 118 -0.23 -2.02 -1.33
C VAL A 118 -1.11 -3.00 -0.55
N GLN A 119 -1.64 -4.02 -1.22
CA GLN A 119 -2.45 -5.06 -0.58
C GLN A 119 -1.64 -5.86 0.43
N ALA A 120 -0.42 -6.27 0.07
CA ALA A 120 0.46 -6.98 1.00
C ALA A 120 0.79 -6.15 2.26
N CYS A 121 1.00 -4.84 2.12
CA CYS A 121 1.19 -3.93 3.26
C CYS A 121 -0.06 -3.83 4.12
N HIS A 122 -1.24 -3.70 3.52
CA HIS A 122 -2.51 -3.67 4.23
C HIS A 122 -2.73 -4.94 5.05
N ASP A 123 -2.51 -6.11 4.44
CA ASP A 123 -2.69 -7.40 5.10
C ASP A 123 -1.69 -7.60 6.24
N PHE A 124 -0.45 -7.14 6.08
CA PHE A 124 0.56 -7.13 7.13
C PHE A 124 0.13 -6.26 8.33
N ILE A 125 -0.36 -5.04 8.08
CA ILE A 125 -0.83 -4.13 9.13
C ILE A 125 -2.03 -4.72 9.86
N LYS A 126 -3.01 -5.26 9.11
CA LYS A 126 -4.19 -5.90 9.70
C LYS A 126 -3.81 -7.07 10.59
N ALA A 127 -2.94 -7.97 10.12
CA ALA A 127 -2.49 -9.10 10.91
C ALA A 127 -1.77 -8.67 12.20
N ALA A 128 -0.97 -7.60 12.14
CA ALA A 128 -0.31 -7.07 13.33
C ALA A 128 -1.29 -6.49 14.36
N LEU A 129 -2.38 -5.87 13.90
CA LEU A 129 -3.44 -5.34 14.76
C LEU A 129 -4.33 -6.46 15.33
N ASP A 130 -4.67 -7.47 14.54
CA ASP A 130 -5.49 -8.61 14.98
C ASP A 130 -4.77 -9.44 16.07
N ILE A 131 -3.43 -9.53 16.03
CA ILE A 131 -2.64 -10.13 17.12
C ILE A 131 -2.76 -9.32 18.42
N SER A 132 -2.91 -7.99 18.31
CA SER A 132 -3.05 -7.10 19.46
C SER A 132 -4.46 -7.15 20.09
N ILE A 133 -5.45 -7.76 19.41
CA ILE A 133 -6.84 -7.88 19.88
C ILE A 133 -7.17 -9.37 20.12
N LYS A 134 -6.25 -10.15 20.69
CA LYS A 134 -6.69 -11.40 21.35
C LYS A 134 -7.34 -11.00 22.67
N PRO A 135 -8.64 -11.28 22.88
CA PRO A 135 -9.26 -11.04 24.18
C PRO A 135 -8.58 -11.98 25.17
N ASP A 136 -8.04 -11.41 26.25
CA ASP A 136 -7.66 -12.20 27.40
C ASP A 136 -8.86 -13.04 27.83
N ALA A 137 -8.71 -14.35 27.71
CA ALA A 137 -9.54 -15.29 28.43
C ALA A 137 -9.21 -15.13 29.93
N SER A 138 -9.92 -14.22 30.60
CA SER A 138 -10.17 -14.31 32.04
C SER A 138 -11.66 -14.64 32.22
N ASP A 139 -12.00 -15.93 32.12
CA ASP A 139 -12.13 -16.87 33.24
C ASP A 139 -13.57 -16.88 33.78
N GLU A 140 -14.23 -18.02 33.59
CA GLU A 140 -15.58 -18.34 34.03
C GLU A 140 -15.64 -18.52 35.54
N LEU A 141 -16.46 -17.74 36.25
CA LEU A 141 -17.04 -18.04 37.58
C LEU A 141 -18.30 -17.15 37.68
N SER A 142 -19.51 -17.59 38.03
CA SER A 142 -20.03 -18.83 38.59
C SER A 142 -21.56 -18.76 38.54
N GLU A 143 -22.24 -19.80 38.06
CA GLU A 143 -23.63 -20.07 38.41
C GLU A 143 -23.72 -20.37 39.92
N PHE A 144 -24.56 -19.64 40.66
CA PHE A 144 -25.25 -20.18 41.84
C PHE A 144 -26.57 -19.43 42.07
N GLU A 145 -27.65 -20.19 42.10
CA GLU A 145 -29.02 -19.76 42.39
C GLU A 145 -29.21 -19.28 43.84
N GLY A 146 -30.18 -18.39 44.06
CA GLY A 146 -30.69 -18.08 45.39
C GLY A 146 -31.71 -16.94 45.36
N GLY A 147 -33.00 -17.28 45.22
CA GLY A 147 -34.09 -16.31 45.07
C GLY A 147 -34.56 -15.64 46.37
N SER A 148 -35.42 -14.61 46.23
CA SER A 148 -36.65 -14.41 47.01
C SER A 148 -37.46 -13.18 46.53
N SER A 149 -38.66 -13.46 46.01
CA SER A 149 -39.99 -12.82 46.17
C SER A 149 -40.16 -11.39 46.77
N TYR A 150 -40.97 -10.52 46.11
CA TYR A 150 -42.34 -10.05 46.52
C TYR A 150 -42.78 -8.69 45.88
N GLY A 151 -44.04 -8.63 45.37
CA GLY A 151 -44.94 -7.44 45.15
C GLY A 151 -44.85 -6.73 43.77
N LYS A 152 -45.83 -6.70 42.83
CA LYS A 152 -47.23 -6.14 42.76
C LYS A 152 -47.31 -4.66 43.19
N GLU A 153 -47.95 -3.69 42.51
CA GLU A 153 -49.05 -3.63 41.53
C GLU A 153 -49.07 -2.24 40.81
N ASP A 154 -49.57 -2.24 39.57
CA ASP A 154 -50.38 -1.26 38.84
C ASP A 154 -49.98 0.23 38.62
N GLN A 155 -50.07 0.67 37.34
CA GLN A 155 -51.10 1.60 36.80
C GLN A 155 -50.57 2.56 35.68
N GLU A 156 -51.02 2.35 34.43
CA GLU A 156 -51.07 3.33 33.32
C GLU A 156 -52.20 4.37 33.58
N PRO A 157 -52.35 5.54 32.89
CA PRO A 157 -52.21 5.70 31.41
C PRO A 157 -51.82 7.10 30.83
N LYS A 158 -51.65 7.13 29.49
CA LYS A 158 -51.92 8.23 28.50
C LYS A 158 -51.09 9.53 28.59
N ALA A 159 -50.86 10.30 27.53
CA ALA A 159 -50.88 10.21 26.07
C ALA A 159 -50.26 11.53 25.56
N ASP A 160 -49.72 11.53 24.34
CA ASP A 160 -49.87 12.58 23.31
C ASP A 160 -48.58 12.72 22.46
N GLY A 161 -48.70 12.39 21.18
CA GLY A 161 -47.88 13.00 20.12
C GLY A 161 -48.44 14.39 19.75
N PRO A 162 -47.99 15.07 18.68
CA PRO A 162 -47.25 14.54 17.52
C PRO A 162 -46.06 15.42 17.04
N ASP A 163 -45.36 14.89 16.03
CA ASP A 163 -44.70 15.52 14.87
C ASP A 163 -43.93 16.85 14.99
N ASP A 164 -42.64 16.86 14.64
CA ASP A 164 -42.13 17.48 13.40
C ASP A 164 -40.58 17.55 13.34
N LEU A 165 -40.02 16.99 12.26
CA LEU A 165 -38.71 17.36 11.67
C LEU A 165 -38.87 18.73 10.98
N PRO A 166 -37.82 19.55 10.69
CA PRO A 166 -36.53 19.12 10.12
C PRO A 166 -35.28 20.01 10.42
N SER A 167 -34.17 19.65 9.76
CA SER A 167 -33.09 20.55 9.26
C SER A 167 -31.85 20.81 10.14
N GLN A 168 -30.75 20.15 9.76
CA GLN A 168 -29.37 20.70 9.83
C GLN A 168 -29.14 21.71 8.67
N PRO A 169 -27.96 22.36 8.52
CA PRO A 169 -27.04 22.97 9.49
C PRO A 169 -26.62 24.40 9.05
N LEU A 170 -26.15 25.25 9.96
CA LEU A 170 -25.39 26.47 9.60
C LEU A 170 -24.34 26.73 10.69
N TRP A 171 -23.09 26.36 10.42
CA TRP A 171 -21.95 26.88 11.17
C TRP A 171 -21.34 28.06 10.38
N PRO A 172 -20.95 29.14 11.08
CA PRO A 172 -20.40 30.33 10.46
C PRO A 172 -18.96 30.11 10.02
N GLY A 173 -18.60 30.84 8.97
CA GLY A 173 -17.31 30.78 8.30
C GLY A 173 -16.14 31.34 9.09
N ASP A 174 -15.00 31.26 8.39
CA ASP A 174 -13.69 31.89 8.55
C ASP A 174 -12.65 30.79 8.26
N VAL A 175 -11.64 30.94 7.42
CA VAL A 175 -10.86 32.12 7.08
C VAL A 175 -10.15 31.84 5.75
N GLY A 176 -10.01 32.89 4.92
CA GLY A 176 -9.30 32.82 3.65
C GLY A 176 -7.78 32.68 3.78
N CYS A 177 -7.17 32.12 2.74
CA CYS A 177 -5.77 32.31 2.42
C CYS A 177 -5.66 32.57 0.91
N GLY A 178 -5.23 33.77 0.54
CA GLY A 178 -4.94 34.15 -0.84
C GLY A 178 -3.56 33.64 -1.30
N PRO A 179 -3.27 33.67 -2.61
CA PRO A 179 -2.02 33.15 -3.16
C PRO A 179 -0.92 34.21 -3.32
N LEU A 180 0.31 33.74 -3.06
CA LEU A 180 1.65 34.09 -3.59
C LEU A 180 1.99 35.55 -3.92
#